data_AF-A0A948HP43-F1
#
_entry.id   AF-A0A948HP43-F1
#
_cell.length_a   1.000
_cell.length_b   1.000
_cell.length_c   1.000
_cell.angle_alpha   90.00
_cell.angle_beta   90.00
_cell.angle_gamma   90.00
#
_symmetry.space_group_name_H-M   'P 1'
#
loop_
_entity.id
_entity.type
_entity.pdbx_description
1 polymer ?
#
loop_
_entity_poly.entity_id
_entity_poly.type
_entity_poly.pdbx_seq_one_letter_code
_entity_poly.pdbx_strand_id
1 'polypeptide(L)' 'MTDPKLRPGELIRKKRTGLGWTQEQLAKKAGVSAHTVMRVEKGRGVDWMLMVALLDSVYAEVIVR' A
#
# COMPACT_ATOMS: atom_id res chain seq x y z
N MET A 1 -19.41 -4.62 5.43
CA MET A 1 -19.30 -5.96 4.84
C MET A 1 -17.92 -6.08 4.19
N THR A 2 -16.90 -6.39 4.99
CA THR A 2 -15.51 -6.55 4.53
C THR A 2 -15.34 -7.97 3.99
N ASP A 3 -15.01 -8.10 2.70
CA ASP A 3 -14.73 -9.39 2.07
C ASP A 3 -13.53 -10.08 2.75
N PRO A 4 -13.69 -11.28 3.35
CA PRO A 4 -12.65 -11.98 4.11
C PRO A 4 -11.46 -12.47 3.26
N LYS A 5 -11.41 -12.20 1.94
CA LYS A 5 -10.31 -12.63 1.07
C LYS A 5 -9.33 -11.55 0.60
N LEU A 6 -9.57 -10.27 0.89
CA LEU A 6 -8.63 -9.21 0.50
C LEU A 6 -7.41 -9.22 1.40
N ARG A 7 -6.28 -9.68 0.86
CA ARG A 7 -4.99 -9.67 1.56
C ARG A 7 -4.51 -8.22 1.70
N PRO A 8 -3.76 -7.87 2.75
CA PRO A 8 -3.30 -6.49 2.99
C PRO A 8 -2.64 -5.82 1.77
N GLY A 9 -1.81 -6.55 1.02
CA GLY A 9 -1.20 -6.07 -0.21
C GLY A 9 -2.19 -5.69 -1.33
N GLU A 10 -3.32 -6.39 -1.41
CA GLU A 10 -4.38 -6.12 -2.39
C GLU A 10 -5.17 -4.86 -2.01
N LEU A 11 -5.36 -4.61 -0.70
CA LEU A 11 -5.95 -3.36 -0.20
C LEU A 11 -5.06 -2.16 -0.52
N ILE A 12 -3.75 -2.28 -0.27
CA ILE A 12 -2.77 -1.24 -0.62
C ILE A 12 -2.80 -0.96 -2.11
N ARG A 13 -2.77 -2.01 -2.95
CA ARG A 13 -2.87 -1.87 -4.41
C ARG A 13 -4.14 -1.14 -4.82
N LYS A 14 -5.29 -1.61 -4.35
CA LYS A 14 -6.61 -1.04 -4.68
C LYS A 14 -6.68 0.43 -4.32
N LYS A 15 -6.19 0.81 -3.14
CA LYS A 15 -6.18 2.20 -2.68
C LYS A 15 -5.23 3.06 -3.50
N ARG A 16 -3.98 2.59 -3.72
CA ARG A 16 -2.99 3.28 -4.56
C ARG A 16 -3.53 3.56 -5.96
N THR A 17 -4.12 2.55 -6.62
CA THR A 17 -4.69 2.73 -7.96
C THR A 17 -5.92 3.65 -7.95
N GLY A 18 -6.74 3.60 -6.90
CA GLY A 18 -7.86 4.53 -6.72
C GLY A 18 -7.44 5.99 -6.55
N LEU A 19 -6.21 6.23 -6.07
CA LEU A 19 -5.58 7.56 -5.99
C LEU A 19 -4.84 7.96 -7.28
N GLY A 20 -4.79 7.08 -8.29
CA GLY A 20 -4.07 7.33 -9.54
C GLY A 20 -2.53 7.23 -9.42
N TRP A 21 -2.01 6.61 -8.35
CA TRP A 21 -0.57 6.55 -8.11
C TRP A 21 0.11 5.35 -8.76
N THR A 22 1.37 5.52 -9.18
CA THR A 22 2.29 4.43 -9.52
C THR A 22 2.89 3.79 -8.25
N GLN A 23 3.50 2.61 -8.38
CA GLN A 23 4.17 1.95 -7.25
C GLN A 23 5.36 2.79 -6.74
N GLU A 24 6.08 3.49 -7.63
CA GLU A 24 7.19 4.39 -7.30
C GLU A 24 6.72 5.59 -6.48
N GLN A 25 5.56 6.17 -6.82
CA GLN A 25 4.99 7.29 -6.07
C GLN A 25 4.61 6.87 -4.64
N LEU A 26 3.98 5.69 -4.48
CA LEU A 26 3.71 5.13 -3.16
C LEU A 26 5.00 4.83 -2.40
N ALA A 27 5.98 4.23 -3.07
CA ALA A 27 7.27 3.90 -2.47
C ALA A 27 7.99 5.14 -1.92
N LYS A 28 8.02 6.22 -2.72
CA LYS A 28 8.59 7.51 -2.31
C LYS A 28 7.89 8.09 -1.09
N LYS A 29 6.55 8.02 -1.04
CA LYS A 29 5.75 8.50 0.10
C LYS A 29 6.00 7.66 1.37
N ALA A 30 6.09 6.35 1.21
CA ALA A 30 6.29 5.41 2.31
C ALA A 30 7.75 5.24 2.74
N GLY A 31 8.71 5.90 2.06
CA GLY A 31 10.14 5.77 2.38
C GLY A 31 10.73 4.38 2.10
N VAL A 32 10.19 3.65 1.13
CA VAL A 32 10.64 2.28 0.78
C VAL A 32 11.02 2.18 -0.69
N SER A 33 11.58 1.04 -1.11
CA SER A 33 11.83 0.77 -2.53
C SER A 33 10.56 0.39 -3.29
N ALA A 34 10.49 0.70 -4.60
CA ALA A 34 9.39 0.25 -5.46
C ALA A 34 9.32 -1.29 -5.53
N HIS A 35 10.46 -1.98 -5.45
CA HIS A 35 10.53 -3.44 -5.37
C HIS A 35 9.85 -3.98 -4.10
N THR A 36 9.98 -3.28 -2.97
CA THR A 36 9.26 -3.60 -1.73
C THR A 36 7.76 -3.50 -1.95
N VAL A 37 7.26 -2.40 -2.54
CA VAL A 37 5.83 -2.22 -2.85
C VAL A 37 5.31 -3.34 -3.74
N MET A 38 6.02 -3.68 -4.82
CA MET A 38 5.65 -4.77 -5.71
C MET A 38 5.54 -6.12 -4.98
N ARG A 39 6.49 -6.43 -4.07
CA ARG A 39 6.44 -7.67 -3.27
C ARG A 39 5.23 -7.70 -2.34
N VAL A 40 4.97 -6.58 -1.66
CA VAL A 40 3.81 -6.42 -0.76
C VAL A 40 2.51 -6.63 -1.52
N GLU A 41 2.32 -5.96 -2.65
CA GLU A 41 1.10 -6.09 -3.46
C GLU A 41 0.89 -7.50 -4.01
N LYS A 42 1.97 -8.26 -4.24
CA LYS A 42 1.91 -9.68 -4.64
C LYS A 42 1.70 -10.64 -3.47
N GLY A 43 1.55 -10.13 -2.25
CA GLY A 43 1.38 -10.94 -1.04
C GLY A 43 2.62 -11.71 -0.63
N ARG A 44 3.81 -11.28 -1.07
CA ARG A 44 5.07 -11.90 -0.65
C ARG A 44 5.56 -11.27 0.64
N GLY A 45 5.82 -12.13 1.62
CA GLY A 45 6.14 -11.79 3.01
C GLY A 45 6.96 -10.51 3.16
N VAL A 46 6.42 -9.63 3.99
CA VAL A 46 7.03 -8.39 4.43
C VAL A 46 6.87 -8.25 5.92
N ASP A 47 7.82 -7.56 6.53
CA ASP A 47 7.76 -7.16 7.92
C ASP A 47 6.48 -6.34 8.19
N TRP A 48 5.86 -6.55 9.35
CA TRP A 48 4.62 -5.88 9.73
C TRP A 48 4.78 -4.34 9.75
N MET A 49 5.99 -3.84 10.06
CA MET A 49 6.29 -2.41 10.09
C MET A 49 6.24 -1.78 8.69
N LEU A 50 6.65 -2.53 7.65
CA LEU A 50 6.53 -2.09 6.26
C LEU A 50 5.07 -2.04 5.80
N MET A 51 4.22 -2.92 6.36
CA MET A 51 2.79 -2.90 6.09
C MET A 51 2.13 -1.63 6.66
N VAL A 52 2.49 -1.24 7.88
CA VAL A 52 1.99 -0.02 8.53
C VAL A 52 2.36 1.23 7.74
N ALA A 53 3.64 1.38 7.37
CA ALA A 53 4.10 2.55 6.59
C ALA A 53 3.36 2.70 5.24
N LEU A 54 3.08 1.59 4.56
CA LEU A 54 2.34 1.61 3.30
C LEU A 54 0.85 1.92 3.49
N LEU A 55 0.24 1.41 4.56
CA LEU A 55 -1.16 1.71 4.90
C LEU A 55 -1.32 3.19 5.26
N ASP A 56 -0.48 3.73 6.15
CA ASP A 56 -0.51 5.15 6.52
C ASP A 56 -0.39 6.05 5.29
N SER A 57 0.54 5.72 4.37
CA SER A 57 0.76 6.50 3.16
C SER A 57 -0.46 6.56 2.23
N VAL A 58 -1.26 5.48 2.14
CA VAL A 58 -2.45 5.47 1.27
C VAL A 58 -3.70 6.03 1.94
N TYR A 59 -3.73 6.13 3.28
CA TYR A 59 -4.86 6.67 4.04
C TYR A 59 -4.67 8.12 4.49
N ALA A 60 -3.44 8.61 4.64
CA ALA A 60 -3.15 10.01 4.98
C ALA A 60 -3.76 11.00 3.96
N GLU A 61 -3.77 10.64 2.67
CA GLU A 61 -4.34 11.48 1.61
C GLU A 61 -5.89 11.59 1.64
N VAL A 62 -6.57 10.79 2.46
CA VAL A 62 -8.05 10.80 2.61
C VAL A 62 -8.48 11.77 3.71
N ILE A 63 -7.62 12.07 4.68
CA ILE A 63 -7.94 12.93 5.83
C ILE A 63 -7.73 14.41 5.50
N VAL A 64 -6.91 14.71 4.48
CA VAL A 64 -6.54 16.08 4.08
C VAL A 64 -7.40 16.59 2.89
N ARG A 65 -8.42 15.84 2.47
CA ARG A 65 -9.42 16.25 1.47
C ARG A 65 -10.81 16.21 2.09
#